data_AF-A0A369R7G1-F1
#
_entry.id   AF-A0A369R7G1-F1
#
_cell.length_a   1.000
_cell.length_b   1.000
_cell.length_c   1.000
_cell.angle_alpha   90.00
_cell.angle_beta   90.00
_cell.angle_gamma   90.00
#
_symmetry.space_group_name_H-M   'P 1'
#
loop_
_entity.id
_entity.type
_entity.pdbx_description
1 polymer ?
#
loop_
_entity_poly.entity_id
_entity_poly.type
_entity_poly.pdbx_seq_one_letter_code
_entity_poly.pdbx_strand_id
1 'polypeptide(L)'
;MTTTDAENRLKCDDRVWLWNVNLAWELFSSAVYNYRMALNSSKEHQRHSFFKTVILSSVTAVEAYFNEVLAKEEGWSEGDLQKKKWSEKVTALGIDFSQERFFKSKFIRNNFIVHHKRIDYRYFVEINQWTALEAIESSQDIVAEVSYRRDRIFPYWITGLNFINPQHSNDISLLNDYEFWCRFKWLGLSQIVSQMISPTGTITAPKNKDIYDSLYKELWQKLKECNFKLDVLYNARDKRFPLMPFLTSEWWVIDPPIDFDGYYEAFGIKPKP
;
A
#
# COMPACT_ATOMS: atom_id res chain seq x y z
N MET A 1 -26.52 12.85 43.80
CA MET A 1 -26.35 12.62 42.35
C MET A 1 -25.23 13.52 41.90
N THR A 2 -24.02 13.02 42.07
CA THR A 2 -22.77 13.74 41.87
C THR A 2 -22.21 13.39 40.50
N THR A 3 -21.56 14.37 39.90
CA THR A 3 -20.92 14.45 38.57
C THR A 3 -19.92 13.33 38.23
N THR A 4 -19.77 12.32 39.07
CA THR A 4 -18.80 11.23 38.93
C THR A 4 -19.30 10.03 38.11
N ASP A 5 -20.62 9.91 37.88
CA ASP A 5 -21.18 8.78 37.11
C ASP A 5 -21.24 9.03 35.59
N ALA A 6 -21.05 10.27 35.15
CA ALA A 6 -20.97 10.63 33.73
C ALA A 6 -19.55 10.45 33.16
N GLU A 7 -18.51 10.55 33.99
CA GLU A 7 -17.10 10.41 33.56
C GLU A 7 -16.62 8.95 33.48
N ASN A 8 -17.33 8.02 34.12
CA ASN A 8 -16.97 6.59 34.12
C ASN A 8 -17.53 5.78 32.94
N ARG A 9 -18.30 6.38 32.02
CA ARG A 9 -18.74 5.72 30.77
C ARG A 9 -17.79 5.93 29.58
N LEU A 10 -16.63 6.54 29.81
CA LEU A 10 -15.57 6.73 28.81
C LEU A 10 -14.40 5.76 28.97
N LYS A 11 -14.54 4.71 29.79
CA LYS A 11 -13.49 3.70 29.94
C LYS A 11 -13.92 2.35 29.40
N CYS A 12 -13.17 1.94 28.39
CA CYS A 12 -12.90 0.56 28.01
C CYS A 12 -13.99 -0.16 27.21
N ASP A 13 -14.04 0.17 25.91
CA ASP A 13 -13.78 -0.90 24.92
C ASP A 13 -12.97 -0.38 23.73
N ASP A 14 -11.87 0.34 24.01
CA ASP A 14 -10.84 0.74 23.03
C ASP A 14 -9.95 -0.46 22.61
N ARG A 15 -10.59 -1.62 22.38
CA ARG A 15 -10.01 -2.78 21.70
C ARG A 15 -10.43 -2.82 20.23
N VAL A 16 -10.87 -1.70 19.66
CA VAL A 16 -10.69 -1.46 18.23
C VAL A 16 -9.20 -1.27 18.05
N TRP A 17 -8.51 -2.39 17.89
CA TRP A 17 -7.10 -2.47 17.57
C TRP A 17 -6.69 -1.29 16.67
N LEU A 18 -5.59 -0.63 17.04
CA LEU A 18 -4.89 0.46 16.35
C LEU A 18 -4.39 0.06 14.95
N TRP A 19 -5.25 -0.51 14.12
CA TRP A 19 -5.04 -0.66 12.70
C TRP A 19 -5.26 0.73 12.10
N ASN A 20 -4.19 1.47 11.83
CA ASN A 20 -4.21 2.65 10.95
C ASN A 20 -4.45 2.19 9.49
N VAL A 21 -5.51 1.39 9.30
CA VAL A 21 -5.95 0.88 8.01
C VAL A 21 -6.90 1.93 7.43
N ASN A 22 -6.42 2.65 6.42
CA ASN A 22 -7.29 3.47 5.60
C ASN A 22 -7.90 2.64 4.47
N LEU A 23 -9.01 3.12 3.93
CA LEU A 23 -9.74 2.42 2.87
C LEU A 23 -8.88 2.21 1.61
N ALA A 24 -7.96 3.14 1.30
CA ALA A 24 -7.06 3.02 0.16
C ALA A 24 -6.15 1.80 0.27
N TRP A 25 -5.55 1.59 1.44
CA TRP A 25 -4.75 0.42 1.76
C TRP A 25 -5.55 -0.87 1.60
N GLU A 26 -6.75 -0.94 2.18
CA GLU A 26 -7.56 -2.16 2.19
C GLU A 26 -7.89 -2.60 0.76
N LEU A 27 -8.34 -1.64 -0.05
CA LEU A 27 -8.70 -1.87 -1.44
C LEU A 27 -7.49 -2.25 -2.29
N PHE A 28 -6.35 -1.58 -2.14
CA PHE A 28 -5.15 -1.92 -2.90
C PHE A 28 -4.63 -3.32 -2.52
N SER A 29 -4.60 -3.64 -1.23
CA SER A 29 -4.19 -4.95 -0.74
C SER A 29 -5.12 -6.06 -1.23
N SER A 30 -6.43 -5.81 -1.23
CA SER A 30 -7.43 -6.69 -1.82
C SER A 30 -7.19 -6.89 -3.32
N ALA A 31 -6.82 -5.85 -4.07
CA ALA A 31 -6.49 -5.99 -5.48
C ALA A 31 -5.29 -6.93 -5.71
N VAL A 32 -4.20 -6.74 -4.95
CA VAL A 32 -3.01 -7.60 -5.04
C VAL A 32 -3.34 -9.06 -4.67
N TYR A 33 -4.11 -9.27 -3.60
CA TYR A 33 -4.57 -10.61 -3.21
C TYR A 33 -5.37 -11.31 -4.31
N ASN A 34 -6.40 -10.63 -4.81
CA ASN A 34 -7.29 -11.20 -5.83
C ASN A 34 -6.54 -11.48 -7.14
N TYR A 35 -5.60 -10.62 -7.52
CA TYR A 35 -4.77 -10.85 -8.72
C TYR A 35 -4.06 -12.18 -8.63
N ARG A 36 -3.59 -12.53 -7.44
CA ARG A 36 -2.82 -13.73 -7.21
C ARG A 36 -3.66 -14.97 -7.04
N MET A 37 -4.82 -14.84 -6.40
CA MET A 37 -5.84 -15.88 -6.44
C MET A 37 -6.27 -16.20 -7.89
N ALA A 38 -6.32 -15.19 -8.76
CA ALA A 38 -6.56 -15.38 -10.18
C ALA A 38 -5.42 -16.12 -10.90
N LEU A 39 -4.15 -15.88 -10.54
CA LEU A 39 -3.03 -16.62 -11.12
C LEU A 39 -2.98 -18.09 -10.65
N ASN A 40 -3.38 -18.35 -9.41
CA ASN A 40 -3.36 -19.69 -8.82
C ASN A 40 -4.62 -20.52 -9.10
N SER A 41 -5.71 -19.90 -9.56
CA SER A 41 -6.95 -20.62 -9.83
C SER A 41 -6.89 -21.40 -11.15
N SER A 42 -7.26 -22.67 -11.10
CA SER A 42 -7.40 -23.53 -12.29
C SER A 42 -8.72 -23.35 -13.03
N LYS A 43 -9.70 -22.62 -12.44
CA LYS A 43 -11.05 -22.47 -12.97
C LYS A 43 -11.26 -21.11 -13.62
N GLU A 44 -11.60 -21.09 -14.90
CA GLU A 44 -11.74 -19.84 -15.69
C GLU A 44 -12.74 -18.84 -15.10
N HIS A 45 -13.91 -19.30 -14.66
CA HIS A 45 -14.91 -18.42 -14.05
C HIS A 45 -14.43 -17.78 -12.73
N GLN A 46 -13.64 -18.52 -11.93
CA GLN A 46 -13.04 -17.98 -10.71
C GLN A 46 -11.96 -16.96 -11.05
N ARG A 47 -11.07 -17.29 -11.99
CA ARG A 47 -10.06 -16.35 -12.50
C ARG A 47 -10.68 -15.03 -12.95
N HIS A 48 -11.74 -15.13 -13.75
CA HIS A 48 -12.47 -13.97 -14.25
C HIS A 48 -13.10 -13.16 -13.11
N SER A 49 -13.74 -13.81 -12.14
CA SER A 49 -14.29 -13.14 -10.95
C SER A 49 -13.22 -12.42 -10.15
N PHE A 50 -12.06 -13.04 -9.96
CA PHE A 50 -10.93 -12.41 -9.27
C PHE A 50 -10.40 -11.21 -10.04
N PHE A 51 -10.16 -11.31 -11.35
CA PHE A 51 -9.72 -10.17 -12.17
C PHE A 51 -10.72 -9.01 -12.15
N LYS A 52 -12.03 -9.30 -12.12
CA LYS A 52 -13.06 -8.28 -11.92
C LYS A 52 -12.85 -7.54 -10.58
N THR A 53 -12.63 -8.28 -9.49
CA THR A 53 -12.33 -7.69 -8.19
C THR A 53 -11.03 -6.87 -8.22
N VAL A 54 -9.97 -7.34 -8.88
CA VAL A 54 -8.71 -6.59 -9.01
C VAL A 54 -8.94 -5.21 -9.61
N ILE A 55 -9.63 -5.16 -10.76
CA ILE A 55 -9.89 -3.91 -11.47
C ILE A 55 -10.74 -2.97 -10.62
N LEU A 56 -11.78 -3.49 -9.97
CA LEU A 56 -12.65 -2.70 -9.10
C LEU A 56 -11.89 -2.10 -7.91
N SER A 57 -11.17 -2.95 -7.18
CA SER A 57 -10.46 -2.57 -5.96
C SER A 57 -9.29 -1.63 -6.26
N SER A 58 -8.54 -1.86 -7.34
CA SER A 58 -7.44 -0.97 -7.76
C SER A 58 -7.96 0.45 -8.05
N VAL A 59 -9.01 0.56 -8.86
CA VAL A 59 -9.62 1.86 -9.21
C VAL A 59 -10.18 2.57 -7.99
N THR A 60 -10.84 1.82 -7.11
CA THR A 60 -11.46 2.39 -5.92
C THR A 60 -10.41 2.76 -4.85
N ALA A 61 -9.25 2.06 -4.80
CA ALA A 61 -8.14 2.41 -3.92
C ALA A 61 -7.57 3.79 -4.24
N VAL A 62 -7.38 4.11 -5.52
CA VAL A 62 -6.92 5.43 -5.94
C VAL A 62 -7.96 6.50 -5.63
N GLU A 63 -9.25 6.23 -5.84
CA GLU A 63 -10.34 7.12 -5.42
C GLU A 63 -10.33 7.42 -3.93
N ALA A 64 -10.17 6.38 -3.10
CA ALA A 64 -10.07 6.51 -1.65
C ALA A 64 -8.84 7.33 -1.24
N TYR A 65 -7.69 7.08 -1.87
CA TYR A 65 -6.45 7.82 -1.60
C TYR A 65 -6.58 9.30 -1.98
N PHE A 66 -7.13 9.60 -3.16
CA PHE A 66 -7.37 10.99 -3.57
C PHE A 66 -8.26 11.72 -2.59
N ASN A 67 -9.36 11.08 -2.17
CA ASN A 67 -10.28 11.68 -1.21
C ASN A 67 -9.59 11.97 0.12
N GLU A 68 -8.77 11.05 0.61
CA GLU A 68 -8.01 11.23 1.84
C GLU A 68 -7.05 12.44 1.75
N VAL A 69 -6.29 12.53 0.66
CA VAL A 69 -5.34 13.63 0.44
C VAL A 69 -6.07 14.96 0.31
N LEU A 70 -7.13 15.02 -0.49
CA LEU A 70 -7.93 16.25 -0.68
C LEU A 70 -8.62 16.69 0.61
N ALA A 71 -9.11 15.76 1.43
CA ALA A 71 -9.71 16.09 2.72
C ALA A 71 -8.66 16.66 3.70
N LYS A 72 -7.52 15.98 3.83
CA LYS A 72 -6.50 16.32 4.82
C LYS A 72 -5.67 17.55 4.46
N GLU A 73 -5.34 17.71 3.19
CA GLU A 73 -4.37 18.72 2.73
C GLU A 73 -5.03 19.91 2.02
N GLU A 74 -6.14 19.68 1.31
CA GLU A 74 -6.88 20.75 0.61
C GLU A 74 -8.15 21.19 1.36
N GLY A 75 -8.47 20.54 2.49
CA GLY A 75 -9.62 20.89 3.32
C GLY A 75 -10.97 20.63 2.65
N TRP A 76 -11.05 19.74 1.66
CA TRP A 76 -12.30 19.43 0.95
C TRP A 76 -13.30 18.76 1.89
N SER A 77 -14.54 19.24 1.88
CA SER A 77 -15.63 18.64 2.65
C SER A 77 -16.10 17.32 2.03
N GLU A 78 -16.84 16.50 2.78
CA GLU A 78 -17.50 15.31 2.23
C GLU A 78 -18.38 15.65 1.03
N GLY A 79 -19.09 16.78 1.09
CA GLY A 79 -19.92 17.28 -0.01
C GLY A 79 -19.11 17.60 -1.27
N ASP A 80 -17.90 18.15 -1.12
CA ASP A 80 -16.99 18.41 -2.24
C ASP A 80 -16.50 17.09 -2.84
N LEU A 81 -16.08 16.16 -1.99
CA LEU A 81 -15.59 14.84 -2.42
C LEU A 81 -16.65 14.05 -3.19
N GLN A 82 -17.93 14.16 -2.85
CA GLN A 82 -19.02 13.47 -3.55
C GLN A 82 -19.41 14.16 -4.87
N LYS A 83 -19.45 15.50 -4.91
CA LYS A 83 -19.96 16.24 -6.06
C LYS A 83 -18.91 16.47 -7.15
N LYS A 84 -17.65 16.59 -6.77
CA LYS A 84 -16.56 16.93 -7.70
C LYS A 84 -16.22 15.76 -8.60
N LYS A 85 -16.10 16.04 -9.91
CA LYS A 85 -15.73 15.04 -10.90
C LYS A 85 -14.30 14.59 -10.67
N TRP A 86 -14.00 13.37 -11.12
CA TRP A 86 -12.64 12.83 -11.08
C TRP A 86 -11.60 13.76 -11.70
N SER A 87 -11.90 14.38 -12.84
CA SER A 87 -10.98 15.33 -13.50
C SER A 87 -10.63 16.51 -12.60
N GLU A 88 -11.60 17.03 -11.84
CA GLU A 88 -11.37 18.13 -10.89
C GLU A 88 -10.46 17.69 -9.74
N LYS A 89 -10.64 16.46 -9.21
CA LYS A 89 -9.78 15.88 -8.18
C LYS A 89 -8.34 15.73 -8.65
N VAL A 90 -8.15 15.20 -9.86
CA VAL A 90 -6.84 15.03 -10.50
C VAL A 90 -6.14 16.38 -10.66
N THR A 91 -6.86 17.40 -11.16
CA THR A 91 -6.31 18.75 -11.32
C THR A 91 -5.88 19.35 -9.98
N ALA A 92 -6.70 19.21 -8.93
CA ALA A 92 -6.36 19.66 -7.58
C ALA A 92 -5.12 18.95 -7.00
N LEU A 93 -4.90 17.70 -7.40
CA LEU A 93 -3.72 16.92 -7.01
C LEU A 93 -2.48 17.18 -7.90
N GLY A 94 -2.59 18.04 -8.93
CA GLY A 94 -1.48 18.38 -9.82
C GLY A 94 -1.00 17.21 -10.68
N ILE A 95 -1.87 16.23 -10.95
CA ILE A 95 -1.58 15.06 -11.78
C ILE A 95 -1.90 15.40 -13.24
N ASP A 96 -1.02 14.99 -14.15
CA ASP A 96 -1.27 15.12 -15.58
C ASP A 96 -2.16 13.98 -16.10
N PHE A 97 -3.39 14.33 -16.51
CA PHE A 97 -4.36 13.38 -17.04
C PHE A 97 -4.08 12.93 -18.49
N SER A 98 -3.15 13.60 -19.18
CA SER A 98 -2.78 13.24 -20.57
C SER A 98 -1.97 11.95 -20.65
N GLN A 99 -1.45 11.49 -19.51
CA GLN A 99 -0.80 10.20 -19.43
C GLN A 99 -1.91 9.14 -19.43
N GLU A 100 -1.92 8.26 -20.44
CA GLU A 100 -2.92 7.18 -20.67
C GLU A 100 -3.00 6.12 -19.54
N ARG A 101 -2.53 6.44 -18.34
CA ARG A 101 -2.60 5.61 -17.15
C ARG A 101 -4.06 5.43 -16.76
N PHE A 102 -4.42 4.22 -16.35
CA PHE A 102 -5.77 3.88 -15.88
C PHE A 102 -6.90 3.95 -16.92
N PHE A 103 -6.64 4.33 -18.18
CA PHE A 103 -7.72 4.55 -19.14
C PHE A 103 -8.55 3.29 -19.35
N LYS A 104 -7.89 2.16 -19.64
CA LYS A 104 -8.55 0.88 -19.91
C LYS A 104 -9.17 0.29 -18.65
N SER A 105 -8.43 0.24 -17.55
CA SER A 105 -8.91 -0.26 -16.26
C SER A 105 -10.14 0.51 -15.73
N LYS A 106 -10.13 1.84 -15.81
CA LYS A 106 -11.25 2.69 -15.40
C LYS A 106 -12.45 2.59 -16.34
N PHE A 107 -12.19 2.48 -17.64
CA PHE A 107 -13.24 2.21 -18.63
C PHE A 107 -13.94 0.88 -18.31
N ILE A 108 -13.17 -0.18 -18.03
CA ILE A 108 -13.68 -1.50 -17.65
C ILE A 108 -14.52 -1.41 -16.36
N ARG A 109 -13.98 -0.80 -15.31
CA ARG A 109 -14.66 -0.63 -14.02
C ARG A 109 -16.00 0.09 -14.16
N ASN A 110 -16.02 1.24 -14.82
CA ASN A 110 -17.22 2.07 -14.92
C ASN A 110 -18.29 1.45 -15.81
N ASN A 111 -17.93 0.82 -16.93
CA ASN A 111 -18.90 0.35 -17.93
C ASN A 111 -19.30 -1.13 -17.81
N PHE A 112 -18.54 -1.93 -17.07
CA PHE A 112 -18.77 -3.38 -17.02
C PHE A 112 -18.85 -3.95 -15.59
N ILE A 113 -18.36 -3.21 -14.59
CA ILE A 113 -18.39 -3.66 -13.20
C ILE A 113 -19.44 -2.90 -12.40
N VAL A 114 -19.35 -1.56 -12.38
CA VAL A 114 -20.22 -0.69 -11.57
C VAL A 114 -21.55 -0.40 -12.29
N HIS A 115 -21.49 0.00 -13.55
CA HIS A 115 -22.69 0.19 -14.37
C HIS A 115 -22.71 -0.88 -15.45
N HIS A 116 -23.41 -1.99 -15.22
CA HIS A 116 -23.76 -2.93 -16.28
C HIS A 116 -24.72 -2.26 -17.27
N LYS A 117 -24.19 -1.35 -18.11
CA LYS A 117 -24.90 -0.89 -19.30
C LYS A 117 -25.02 -2.08 -20.23
N ARG A 118 -26.11 -2.17 -21.01
CA ARG A 118 -26.40 -3.27 -21.95
C ARG A 118 -25.30 -3.39 -23.00
N ILE A 119 -24.17 -4.00 -22.65
CA ILE A 119 -23.00 -4.16 -23.50
C ILE A 119 -22.76 -5.66 -23.70
N ASP A 120 -22.34 -5.98 -24.92
CA ASP A 120 -22.07 -7.30 -25.46
C ASP A 120 -21.14 -8.15 -24.56
N TYR A 121 -21.44 -9.45 -24.45
CA TYR A 121 -20.66 -10.44 -23.70
C TYR A 121 -19.23 -10.61 -24.22
N ARG A 122 -18.95 -10.20 -25.47
CA ARG A 122 -17.59 -10.17 -26.04
C ARG A 122 -16.59 -9.33 -25.23
N TYR A 123 -17.07 -8.38 -24.42
CA TYR A 123 -16.20 -7.56 -23.57
C TYR A 123 -15.80 -8.21 -22.24
N PHE A 124 -16.34 -9.38 -21.88
CA PHE A 124 -15.78 -10.18 -20.79
C PHE A 124 -14.33 -10.62 -21.08
N VAL A 125 -13.94 -10.69 -22.36
CA VAL A 125 -12.56 -10.95 -22.80
C VAL A 125 -11.59 -9.84 -22.38
N GLU A 126 -12.08 -8.60 -22.20
CA GLU A 126 -11.26 -7.48 -21.73
C GLU A 126 -10.92 -7.59 -20.24
N ILE A 127 -11.68 -8.36 -19.45
CA ILE A 127 -11.34 -8.65 -18.05
C ILE A 127 -10.42 -9.87 -18.02
N ASN A 128 -9.12 -9.60 -18.01
CA ASN A 128 -8.09 -10.61 -18.10
C ASN A 128 -6.88 -10.23 -17.24
N GLN A 129 -5.85 -11.07 -17.26
CA GLN A 129 -4.63 -10.86 -16.48
C GLN A 129 -3.93 -9.53 -16.79
N TRP A 130 -3.91 -9.11 -18.06
CA TRP A 130 -3.21 -7.90 -18.49
C TRP A 130 -3.91 -6.65 -17.98
N THR A 131 -5.23 -6.58 -18.11
CA THR A 131 -6.00 -5.44 -17.61
C THR A 131 -6.05 -5.39 -16.09
N ALA A 132 -6.08 -6.54 -15.42
CA ALA A 132 -5.93 -6.60 -13.97
C ALA A 132 -4.55 -6.13 -13.50
N LEU A 133 -3.48 -6.52 -14.20
CA LEU A 133 -2.11 -6.09 -13.90
C LEU A 133 -1.92 -4.59 -14.15
N GLU A 134 -2.40 -4.10 -15.29
CA GLU A 134 -2.41 -2.68 -15.64
C GLU A 134 -3.12 -1.84 -14.56
N ALA A 135 -4.23 -2.34 -14.01
CA ALA A 135 -4.96 -1.66 -12.94
C ALA A 135 -4.11 -1.50 -11.67
N ILE A 136 -3.37 -2.55 -11.27
CA ILE A 136 -2.46 -2.49 -10.12
C ILE A 136 -1.31 -1.53 -10.40
N GLU A 137 -0.59 -1.72 -11.51
CA GLU A 137 0.60 -0.93 -11.86
C GLU A 137 0.26 0.55 -12.03
N SER A 138 -0.86 0.86 -12.69
CA SER A 138 -1.34 2.23 -12.78
C SER A 138 -1.73 2.82 -11.43
N SER A 139 -2.28 2.02 -10.50
CA SER A 139 -2.60 2.51 -9.15
C SER A 139 -1.33 2.86 -8.39
N GLN A 140 -0.28 2.02 -8.50
CA GLN A 140 1.03 2.29 -7.91
C GLN A 140 1.61 3.59 -8.46
N ASP A 141 1.67 3.72 -9.78
CA ASP A 141 2.20 4.90 -10.47
C ASP A 141 1.45 6.18 -10.05
N ILE A 142 0.12 6.14 -9.98
CA ILE A 142 -0.71 7.31 -9.63
C ILE A 142 -0.51 7.71 -8.16
N VAL A 143 -0.56 6.74 -7.23
CA VAL A 143 -0.37 7.01 -5.80
C VAL A 143 1.04 7.53 -5.54
N ALA A 144 2.04 6.95 -6.20
CA ALA A 144 3.42 7.42 -6.15
C ALA A 144 3.53 8.85 -6.70
N GLU A 145 2.90 9.16 -7.83
CA GLU A 145 2.96 10.49 -8.42
C GLU A 145 2.33 11.56 -7.52
N VAL A 146 1.16 11.29 -6.94
CA VAL A 146 0.55 12.21 -5.96
C VAL A 146 1.50 12.43 -4.79
N SER A 147 2.09 11.36 -4.27
CA SER A 147 3.01 11.43 -3.13
C SER A 147 4.26 12.26 -3.45
N TYR A 148 4.84 12.05 -4.64
CA TYR A 148 5.97 12.83 -5.14
C TYR A 148 5.65 14.31 -5.28
N ARG A 149 4.47 14.66 -5.82
CA ARG A 149 4.01 16.06 -5.96
C ARG A 149 3.79 16.76 -4.62
N ARG A 150 3.59 15.99 -3.55
CA ARG A 150 3.42 16.47 -2.17
C ARG A 150 4.70 16.36 -1.35
N ASP A 151 5.85 16.19 -2.01
CA ASP A 151 7.18 16.07 -1.39
C ASP A 151 7.27 14.99 -0.29
N ARG A 152 6.47 13.92 -0.43
CA ARG A 152 6.48 12.78 0.50
C ARG A 152 6.91 11.49 -0.18
N ILE A 153 7.41 10.56 0.63
CA ILE A 153 7.58 9.19 0.19
C ILE A 153 6.20 8.57 -0.07
N PHE A 154 6.10 7.73 -1.08
CA PHE A 154 4.87 7.01 -1.35
C PHE A 154 4.63 6.01 -0.22
N PRO A 155 3.35 5.73 0.10
CA PRO A 155 3.06 4.83 1.19
C PRO A 155 3.49 3.40 0.82
N TYR A 156 4.15 2.70 1.74
CA TYR A 156 4.86 1.45 1.43
C TYR A 156 3.95 0.36 0.88
N TRP A 157 2.65 0.38 1.21
CA TRP A 157 1.69 -0.62 0.78
C TRP A 157 1.49 -0.67 -0.73
N ILE A 158 1.79 0.40 -1.47
CA ILE A 158 1.74 0.33 -2.94
C ILE A 158 2.80 -0.62 -3.50
N THR A 159 3.84 -0.97 -2.75
CA THR A 159 4.83 -1.96 -3.21
C THR A 159 4.23 -3.36 -3.33
N GLY A 160 3.07 -3.62 -2.72
CA GLY A 160 2.42 -4.93 -2.67
C GLY A 160 3.05 -5.91 -1.68
N LEU A 161 4.08 -5.49 -0.94
CA LEU A 161 4.80 -6.35 0.03
C LEU A 161 4.01 -6.59 1.31
N ASN A 162 3.05 -5.72 1.63
CA ASN A 162 2.11 -5.89 2.75
C ASN A 162 1.19 -7.11 2.59
N PHE A 163 1.11 -7.68 1.39
CA PHE A 163 0.38 -8.92 1.13
C PHE A 163 1.18 -10.19 1.50
N ILE A 164 2.50 -10.12 1.58
CA ILE A 164 3.30 -11.29 1.97
C ILE A 164 3.16 -11.47 3.49
N ASN A 165 2.19 -12.29 3.92
CA ASN A 165 2.19 -12.81 5.27
C ASN A 165 3.24 -13.91 5.39
N PRO A 166 4.23 -13.79 6.29
CA PRO A 166 5.15 -14.88 6.57
C PRO A 166 4.53 -15.96 7.48
N GLN A 167 3.35 -15.76 8.07
CA GLN A 167 2.50 -16.85 8.53
C GLN A 167 1.67 -17.38 7.36
N HIS A 168 1.55 -18.70 7.23
CA HIS A 168 0.80 -19.36 6.15
C HIS A 168 -0.71 -19.07 6.10
N SER A 169 -1.23 -18.12 6.90
CA SER A 169 -2.58 -17.59 6.77
C SER A 169 -2.54 -16.40 5.80
N ASN A 170 -3.47 -16.29 4.85
CA ASN A 170 -3.47 -15.20 3.86
C ASN A 170 -3.88 -13.83 4.45
N ASP A 171 -3.54 -13.55 5.71
CA ASP A 171 -3.92 -12.35 6.44
C ASP A 171 -2.99 -11.18 6.12
N ILE A 172 -3.55 -9.99 5.91
CA ILE A 172 -2.79 -8.79 5.51
C ILE A 172 -2.23 -8.11 6.75
N SER A 173 -0.90 -7.91 6.83
CA SER A 173 -0.24 -7.25 7.97
C SER A 173 0.11 -5.79 7.67
N LEU A 174 -0.12 -4.89 8.62
CA LEU A 174 0.18 -3.45 8.51
C LEU A 174 1.41 -3.07 9.36
N LEU A 175 2.36 -2.38 8.74
CA LEU A 175 3.44 -1.63 9.39
C LEU A 175 3.14 -0.13 9.26
N ASN A 176 3.72 0.69 10.12
CA ASN A 176 3.81 2.10 9.77
C ASN A 176 4.86 2.29 8.64
N ASP A 177 4.67 3.32 7.81
CA ASP A 177 5.57 3.63 6.68
C ASP A 177 7.03 3.70 7.12
N TYR A 178 7.28 4.34 8.27
CA TYR A 178 8.62 4.56 8.78
C TYR A 178 9.37 3.24 9.06
N GLU A 179 8.74 2.35 9.82
CA GLU A 179 9.29 1.03 10.17
C GLU A 179 9.54 0.19 8.93
N PHE A 180 8.63 0.21 7.96
CA PHE A 180 8.84 -0.50 6.71
C PHE A 180 10.12 -0.03 6.02
N TRP A 181 10.28 1.28 5.82
CA TRP A 181 11.43 1.83 5.10
C TRP A 181 12.74 1.65 5.88
N CYS A 182 12.73 1.81 7.20
CA CYS A 182 13.90 1.53 8.04
C CYS A 182 14.36 0.08 7.94
N ARG A 183 13.42 -0.86 8.01
CA ARG A 183 13.72 -2.29 7.85
C ARG A 183 14.20 -2.59 6.44
N PHE A 184 13.58 -1.99 5.42
CA PHE A 184 13.99 -2.13 4.03
C PHE A 184 15.44 -1.63 3.79
N LYS A 185 15.81 -0.52 4.43
CA LYS A 185 17.20 -0.02 4.47
C LYS A 185 18.15 -1.01 5.12
N TRP A 186 17.83 -1.52 6.31
CA TRP A 186 18.70 -2.44 7.06
C TRP A 186 18.94 -3.76 6.33
N LEU A 187 17.94 -4.25 5.60
CA LEU A 187 18.07 -5.43 4.76
C LEU A 187 18.94 -5.17 3.50
N GLY A 188 19.32 -3.93 3.23
CA GLY A 188 20.17 -3.57 2.09
C GLY A 188 19.51 -3.82 0.74
N LEU A 189 18.17 -3.86 0.70
CA LEU A 189 17.41 -4.29 -0.49
C LEU A 189 17.39 -3.27 -1.61
N SER A 190 17.65 -2.00 -1.29
CA SER A 190 17.88 -0.96 -2.29
C SER A 190 18.88 0.06 -1.78
N GLN A 191 19.86 0.37 -2.63
CA GLN A 191 20.82 1.45 -2.39
C GLN A 191 20.13 2.82 -2.32
N ILE A 192 19.02 3.00 -3.04
CA ILE A 192 18.23 4.23 -3.03
C ILE A 192 17.66 4.46 -1.61
N VAL A 193 17.05 3.44 -1.01
CA VAL A 193 16.46 3.56 0.34
C VAL A 193 17.52 3.83 1.41
N SER A 194 18.75 3.34 1.21
CA SER A 194 19.88 3.64 2.11
C SER A 194 20.19 5.13 2.20
N GLN A 195 19.93 5.89 1.13
CA GLN A 195 20.15 7.33 1.04
C GLN A 195 18.94 8.15 1.50
N MET A 196 17.74 7.55 1.55
CA MET A 196 16.49 8.23 1.91
C MET A 196 16.33 8.45 3.41
N ILE A 197 16.90 7.58 4.24
CA ILE A 197 16.72 7.64 5.69
C ILE A 197 17.99 8.22 6.30
N SER A 198 17.88 9.41 6.91
CA SER A 198 18.99 10.05 7.58
C SER A 198 19.46 9.27 8.81
N PRO A 199 20.68 9.53 9.33
CA PRO A 199 21.11 9.00 10.62
C PRO A 199 20.20 9.42 11.78
N THR A 200 19.48 10.54 11.64
CA THR A 200 18.55 11.09 12.63
C THR A 200 17.13 10.51 12.53
N GLY A 201 16.91 9.49 11.68
CA GLY A 201 15.58 8.87 11.51
C GLY A 201 14.61 9.71 10.69
N THR A 202 15.09 10.65 9.87
CA THR A 202 14.23 11.42 8.97
C THR A 202 14.18 10.75 7.60
N ILE A 203 12.99 10.40 7.13
CA ILE A 203 12.80 9.87 5.77
C ILE A 203 12.62 11.05 4.80
N THR A 204 13.51 11.14 3.82
CA THR A 204 13.46 12.11 2.75
C THR A 204 13.17 11.38 1.43
N ALA A 205 12.12 11.82 0.74
CA ALA A 205 11.79 11.30 -0.58
C ALA A 205 12.89 11.63 -1.62
N PRO A 206 13.21 10.71 -2.55
CA PRO A 206 14.05 11.04 -3.70
C PRO A 206 13.46 12.21 -4.50
N LYS A 207 14.28 13.24 -4.74
CA LYS A 207 13.88 14.42 -5.56
C LYS A 207 13.92 14.17 -7.06
N ASN A 208 14.51 13.05 -7.49
CA ASN A 208 14.52 12.65 -8.88
C ASN A 208 13.36 11.67 -9.10
N LYS A 209 12.45 12.00 -10.03
CA LYS A 209 11.24 11.20 -10.30
C LYS A 209 11.57 9.79 -10.81
N ASP A 210 12.59 9.62 -11.66
CA ASP A 210 12.95 8.30 -12.19
C ASP A 210 13.44 7.36 -11.07
N ILE A 211 14.24 7.91 -10.14
CA ILE A 211 14.69 7.19 -8.95
C ILE A 211 13.49 6.84 -8.06
N TYR A 212 12.60 7.80 -7.82
CA TYR A 212 11.39 7.60 -7.04
C TYR A 212 10.49 6.50 -7.62
N ASP A 213 10.30 6.52 -8.94
CA ASP A 213 9.48 5.56 -9.66
C ASP A 213 10.09 4.16 -9.69
N SER A 214 11.41 4.05 -9.72
CA SER A 214 12.10 2.76 -9.71
C SER A 214 11.88 1.96 -8.43
N LEU A 215 11.67 2.62 -7.29
CA LEU A 215 11.60 1.98 -5.97
C LEU A 215 10.43 1.00 -5.85
N TYR A 216 9.21 1.42 -6.17
CA TYR A 216 8.06 0.52 -6.06
C TYR A 216 8.03 -0.50 -7.21
N LYS A 217 8.56 -0.15 -8.39
CA LYS A 217 8.63 -1.04 -9.55
C LYS A 217 9.56 -2.23 -9.31
N GLU A 218 10.73 -1.98 -8.73
CA GLU A 218 11.69 -3.05 -8.41
C GLU A 218 11.04 -4.10 -7.49
N LEU A 219 10.35 -3.64 -6.45
CA LEU A 219 9.74 -4.52 -5.46
C LEU A 219 8.53 -5.26 -5.99
N TRP A 220 7.69 -4.57 -6.74
CA TRP A 220 6.56 -5.17 -7.42
C TRP A 220 7.00 -6.26 -8.41
N GLN A 221 8.10 -6.04 -9.13
CA GLN A 221 8.64 -7.02 -10.07
C GLN A 221 9.13 -8.29 -9.34
N LYS A 222 9.88 -8.14 -8.23
CA LYS A 222 10.30 -9.29 -7.40
C LYS A 222 9.09 -10.08 -6.90
N LEU A 223 8.07 -9.37 -6.41
CA LEU A 223 6.81 -9.98 -6.00
C LEU A 223 6.21 -10.80 -7.14
N LYS A 224 6.07 -10.22 -8.35
CA LYS A 224 5.48 -10.87 -9.53
C LYS A 224 6.12 -12.22 -9.82
N GLU A 225 7.45 -12.26 -9.81
CA GLU A 225 8.25 -13.44 -10.16
C GLU A 225 8.25 -14.53 -9.08
N CYS A 226 8.20 -14.15 -7.80
CA CYS A 226 8.47 -15.07 -6.71
C CYS A 226 7.32 -16.00 -6.28
N ASN A 227 6.12 -15.95 -6.89
CA ASN A 227 4.95 -16.75 -6.43
C ASN A 227 4.74 -16.70 -4.90
N PHE A 228 4.96 -15.52 -4.29
CA PHE A 228 4.97 -15.29 -2.83
C PHE A 228 6.07 -15.95 -2.01
N LYS A 229 7.00 -16.64 -2.66
CA LYS A 229 8.22 -17.17 -2.07
C LYS A 229 9.32 -16.13 -2.23
N LEU A 230 9.15 -15.01 -1.55
CA LEU A 230 10.14 -13.94 -1.62
C LEU A 230 11.33 -14.34 -0.73
N ASP A 231 12.22 -15.20 -1.23
CA ASP A 231 13.47 -15.64 -0.55
C ASP A 231 14.56 -14.55 -0.59
N VAL A 232 14.16 -13.29 -0.43
CA VAL A 232 15.04 -12.13 -0.49
C VAL A 232 16.14 -12.18 0.58
N LEU A 233 15.98 -13.01 1.61
CA LEU A 233 16.93 -13.13 2.73
C LEU A 233 17.85 -14.34 2.72
N TYR A 234 17.78 -15.24 1.75
CA TYR A 234 18.81 -16.29 1.66
C TYR A 234 20.19 -15.71 1.30
N ASN A 235 20.22 -14.60 0.54
CA ASN A 235 21.43 -13.94 0.05
C ASN A 235 21.84 -12.68 0.85
N ALA A 236 20.98 -12.16 1.73
CA ALA A 236 21.24 -10.96 2.54
C ALA A 236 21.90 -11.29 3.89
N ARG A 237 22.69 -12.37 3.97
CA ARG A 237 23.43 -12.73 5.18
C ARG A 237 24.57 -11.73 5.41
N ASP A 238 24.41 -10.85 6.39
CA ASP A 238 25.54 -10.07 6.90
C ASP A 238 26.56 -11.02 7.55
N LYS A 239 27.83 -10.95 7.10
CA LYS A 239 28.93 -11.77 7.63
C LYS A 239 29.18 -11.54 9.12
N ARG A 240 28.74 -10.40 9.69
CA ARG A 240 28.83 -10.07 11.12
C ARG A 240 27.81 -10.84 11.97
N PHE A 241 26.72 -11.33 11.38
CA PHE A 241 25.65 -12.05 12.08
C PHE A 241 25.26 -13.34 11.34
N PRO A 242 26.21 -14.30 11.22
CA PRO A 242 26.09 -15.47 10.33
C PRO A 242 25.06 -16.52 10.77
N LEU A 243 24.48 -16.37 11.97
CA LEU A 243 23.57 -17.34 12.59
C LEU A 243 22.15 -16.83 12.76
N MET A 244 21.82 -15.60 12.33
CA MET A 244 20.44 -15.14 12.39
C MET A 244 19.69 -15.57 11.11
N PRO A 245 18.70 -16.47 11.21
CA PRO A 245 17.77 -16.69 10.12
C PRO A 245 16.85 -15.46 10.04
N PHE A 246 16.65 -14.91 8.86
CA PHE A 246 15.59 -13.93 8.66
C PHE A 246 14.77 -14.32 7.44
N LEU A 247 13.46 -14.04 7.53
CA LEU A 247 12.31 -14.50 6.73
C LEU A 247 11.71 -15.85 7.11
N THR A 248 11.22 -15.93 8.34
CA THR A 248 9.98 -16.64 8.66
C THR A 248 9.08 -15.71 9.48
N SER A 249 7.88 -16.16 9.83
CA SER A 249 6.81 -15.44 10.58
C SER A 249 7.22 -14.68 11.84
N GLU A 250 8.45 -14.81 12.30
CA GLU A 250 8.99 -14.20 13.53
C GLU A 250 9.52 -12.78 13.34
N TRP A 251 9.53 -12.21 12.13
CA TRP A 251 9.87 -10.78 11.91
C TRP A 251 8.99 -9.80 12.73
N TRP A 252 7.80 -10.26 13.11
CA TRP A 252 6.74 -9.50 13.74
C TRP A 252 6.65 -9.64 15.26
N VAL A 253 7.42 -10.56 15.85
CA VAL A 253 7.37 -10.87 17.29
C VAL A 253 8.67 -10.49 18.01
N ILE A 254 9.63 -9.92 17.29
CA ILE A 254 10.92 -9.52 17.87
C ILE A 254 10.74 -8.13 18.51
N ASP A 255 10.70 -8.10 19.84
CA ASP A 255 11.11 -6.93 20.61
C ASP A 255 12.53 -6.54 20.16
N PRO A 256 12.76 -5.29 19.70
CA PRO A 256 14.05 -4.89 19.18
C PRO A 256 15.14 -5.05 20.26
N PRO A 257 16.28 -5.69 19.98
CA PRO A 257 17.37 -5.74 20.94
C PRO A 257 18.13 -4.41 20.92
N ILE A 258 17.77 -3.55 21.88
CA ILE A 258 18.68 -2.76 22.73
C ILE A 258 19.87 -2.11 22.01
N ASP A 259 19.66 -0.89 21.53
CA ASP A 259 20.27 0.25 22.22
C ASP A 259 19.09 1.03 22.83
N PHE A 260 18.83 0.78 24.12
CA PHE A 260 17.59 1.19 24.81
C PHE A 260 17.38 2.70 24.75
N ASP A 261 18.46 3.48 24.63
CA ASP A 261 18.37 4.94 24.57
C ASP A 261 18.11 5.42 23.13
N GLY A 262 18.79 4.85 22.13
CA GLY A 262 18.71 5.30 20.74
C GLY A 262 17.38 5.00 20.03
N TYR A 263 16.73 3.87 20.34
CA TYR A 263 15.43 3.53 19.74
C TYR A 263 14.34 4.51 20.20
N TYR A 264 14.21 4.75 21.50
CA TYR A 264 13.19 5.65 22.03
C TYR A 264 13.50 7.13 21.80
N GLU A 265 14.78 7.54 21.76
CA GLU A 265 15.18 8.89 21.36
C GLU A 265 14.81 9.21 19.91
N ALA A 266 14.99 8.26 18.98
CA ALA A 266 14.59 8.42 17.58
C ALA A 266 13.06 8.57 17.40
N PHE A 267 12.28 8.05 18.36
CA PHE A 267 10.81 8.16 18.38
C PHE A 267 10.27 9.19 19.38
N GLY A 268 11.14 9.97 20.06
CA GLY A 268 10.74 11.04 21.00
C GLY A 268 10.01 10.57 22.26
N ILE A 269 10.04 9.27 22.57
CA ILE A 269 9.38 8.68 23.72
C ILE A 269 10.38 8.70 24.89
N LYS A 270 10.09 9.46 25.96
CA LYS A 270 10.96 9.40 27.13
C LYS A 270 10.75 8.07 27.87
N PRO A 271 11.83 7.34 28.22
CA PRO A 271 11.70 6.14 29.03
C PRO A 271 11.04 6.50 30.37
N LYS A 272 10.00 5.75 30.76
CA LYS A 272 9.44 5.87 32.11
C LYS A 272 10.47 5.29 33.11
N PRO A 273 10.64 5.94 34.28
CA PRO A 273 11.55 5.47 35.31
C PRO A 273 11.14 4.10 35.88
#